data_AF-A0A842WSH8-F1
#
_entry.id   AF-A0A842WSH8-F1
#
_cell.length_a   1.000
_cell.length_b   1.000
_cell.length_c   1.000
_cell.angle_alpha   90.00
_cell.angle_beta   90.00
_cell.angle_gamma   90.00
#
_symmetry.space_group_name_H-M   'P 1'
#
loop_
_entity.id
_entity.type
_entity.pdbx_description
1 polymer ?
#
loop_
_entity_poly.entity_id
_entity_poly.type
_entity_poly.pdbx_seq_one_letter_code
_entity_poly.pdbx_strand_id
1 'polypeptide(L)'
;MALTNLARTIASNLQYSFVYRIIQEIARTDSYSLRQKAKEQLGSEDALTPLAVFRFVREHFIRKGINDDITADKLLMVHKWVGYRPIFENEGYAGDEVFNAAKNSALSILWLSAIPNVSISRTVLPGEYGDQGLETLVSKIITSRTTRKEVSLLLNIEFERRGMDPAAFAIEGILEGFEPNSQTEKDRVPILYSLTLMIASCFELDLDRVLVLDEIKLARQTTSFIYAKKTMEFIRVSIQGSGNKTAFDWPIVGNRKLCNYLLSYLESLRNYTTDAQACKTFEVAFQGKEMKMTQVDFIMLLLDMIAEHYEGILEGRKGRGKLEDLENFIKFIQNEKVKIAKEILESDEKGATLYKKLQELKRKAKSGHKPYVSPEKKYRDSLNALELRVKMRKSGNADGRELVRDLQPVFESMTAIIKKNKDILKEDTDQFTEALCFETCFRILEYLNLGHLIMDLPWVCRFIAEEAVKGYTMMGIYDVMSEENRTERIVGAFMGGITYLVLQSEK
;
A
#
# COMPACT_ATOMS: atom_id res chain seq x y z
N MET A 1 28.76 9.71 -22.90
CA MET A 1 28.91 10.50 -21.67
C MET A 1 27.82 10.20 -20.64
N ALA A 2 26.52 10.29 -20.98
CA ALA A 2 25.42 10.02 -20.02
C ALA A 2 25.46 8.62 -19.40
N LEU A 3 25.58 7.56 -20.21
CA LEU A 3 25.60 6.17 -19.73
C LEU A 3 26.79 5.86 -18.80
N THR A 4 27.97 6.45 -19.08
CA THR A 4 29.17 6.28 -18.25
C THR A 4 29.01 6.95 -16.87
N ASN A 5 28.40 8.13 -16.83
CA ASN A 5 28.07 8.80 -15.56
C ASN A 5 27.02 8.00 -14.77
N LEU A 6 26.02 7.45 -15.45
CA LEU A 6 25.00 6.61 -14.82
C LEU A 6 25.59 5.31 -14.26
N ALA A 7 26.49 4.65 -14.99
CA ALA A 7 27.22 3.48 -14.50
C ALA A 7 28.02 3.80 -13.23
N ARG A 8 28.70 4.96 -13.19
CA ARG A 8 29.42 5.43 -12.00
C ARG A 8 28.47 5.67 -10.82
N THR A 9 27.31 6.27 -11.05
CA THR A 9 26.28 6.49 -10.03
C THR A 9 25.74 5.18 -9.49
N ILE A 10 25.39 4.24 -10.37
CA ILE A 10 24.93 2.89 -10.02
C ILE A 10 25.97 2.21 -9.13
N ALA A 11 27.22 2.15 -9.58
CA ALA A 11 28.29 1.52 -8.83
C ALA A 11 28.53 2.18 -7.46
N SER A 12 28.49 3.52 -7.41
CA SER A 12 28.63 4.25 -6.15
C SER A 12 27.51 3.96 -5.16
N ASN A 13 26.25 3.95 -5.62
CA ASN A 13 25.09 3.74 -4.76
C ASN A 13 24.98 2.29 -4.29
N LEU A 14 25.30 1.35 -5.19
CA LEU A 14 25.23 -0.08 -4.97
C LEU A 14 26.26 -0.58 -3.96
N GLN A 15 27.48 -0.03 -3.97
CA GLN A 15 28.56 -0.40 -3.04
C GLN A 15 28.11 -0.35 -1.56
N TYR A 16 27.21 0.58 -1.23
CA TYR A 16 26.68 0.78 0.12
C TYR A 16 25.32 0.09 0.36
N SER A 17 24.81 -0.66 -0.62
CA SER A 17 23.52 -1.34 -0.53
C SER A 17 23.62 -2.72 0.13
N PHE A 18 22.54 -3.10 0.84
CA PHE A 18 22.39 -4.44 1.39
C PHE A 18 22.36 -5.52 0.29
N VAL A 19 21.66 -5.24 -0.80
CA VAL A 19 21.51 -6.14 -1.95
C VAL A 19 22.87 -6.53 -2.53
N TYR A 20 23.83 -5.60 -2.61
CA TYR A 20 25.19 -5.92 -3.07
C TYR A 20 25.90 -6.95 -2.18
N ARG A 21 25.78 -6.82 -0.85
CA ARG A 21 26.39 -7.79 0.09
C ARG A 21 25.83 -9.18 -0.11
N ILE A 22 24.52 -9.28 -0.30
CA ILE A 22 23.85 -10.56 -0.59
C ILE A 22 24.33 -11.12 -1.92
N ILE A 23 24.36 -10.32 -2.97
CA ILE A 23 24.82 -10.75 -4.29
C ILE A 23 26.24 -11.33 -4.23
N GLN A 24 27.15 -10.67 -3.49
CA GLN A 24 28.51 -11.15 -3.30
C GLN A 24 28.58 -12.48 -2.53
N GLU A 25 27.74 -12.65 -1.50
CA GLU A 25 27.64 -13.90 -0.76
C GLU A 25 27.14 -15.05 -1.66
N ILE A 26 26.11 -14.78 -2.47
CA ILE A 26 25.55 -15.75 -3.41
C ILE A 26 26.59 -16.14 -4.48
N ALA A 27 27.28 -15.16 -5.07
CA ALA A 27 28.28 -15.40 -6.11
C ALA A 27 29.42 -16.32 -5.63
N ARG A 28 29.82 -16.20 -4.36
CA ARG A 28 30.85 -17.04 -3.74
C ARG A 28 30.37 -18.41 -3.30
N THR A 29 29.06 -18.67 -3.31
CA THR A 29 28.52 -19.97 -2.92
C THR A 29 28.78 -20.99 -4.03
N ASP A 30 29.44 -22.09 -3.69
CA ASP A 30 29.74 -23.19 -4.60
C ASP A 30 28.54 -24.16 -4.74
N SER A 31 28.55 -24.94 -5.82
CA SER A 31 27.48 -25.91 -6.11
C SER A 31 27.37 -27.01 -5.05
N TYR A 32 28.48 -27.34 -4.37
CA TYR A 32 28.49 -28.31 -3.27
C TYR A 32 27.69 -27.82 -2.06
N SER A 33 27.94 -26.58 -1.59
CA SER A 33 27.17 -26.00 -0.47
C SER A 33 25.69 -25.87 -0.81
N LEU A 34 25.36 -25.52 -2.05
CA LEU A 34 23.98 -25.46 -2.52
C LEU A 34 23.29 -26.83 -2.48
N ARG A 35 24.01 -27.87 -2.90
CA ARG A 35 23.52 -29.24 -2.89
C ARG A 35 23.23 -29.73 -1.48
N GLN A 36 24.09 -29.41 -0.51
CA GLN A 36 23.83 -29.73 0.91
C GLN A 36 22.55 -29.03 1.43
N LYS A 37 22.41 -27.72 1.18
CA LYS A 37 21.20 -26.98 1.56
C LYS A 37 19.92 -27.53 0.92
N ALA A 38 20.00 -27.90 -0.37
CA ALA A 38 18.88 -28.51 -1.06
C ALA A 38 18.50 -29.87 -0.47
N LYS A 39 19.50 -30.70 -0.09
CA LYS A 39 19.28 -31.98 0.61
C LYS A 39 18.59 -31.77 1.96
N GLU A 40 19.03 -30.81 2.76
CA GLU A 40 18.45 -30.52 4.08
C GLU A 40 16.98 -30.07 4.00
N GLN A 41 16.64 -29.25 3.02
CA GLN A 41 15.29 -28.68 2.87
C GLN A 41 14.31 -29.60 2.13
N LEU A 42 14.76 -30.30 1.09
CA LEU A 42 13.90 -31.19 0.28
C LEU A 42 13.80 -32.62 0.86
N GLY A 43 14.61 -32.93 1.88
CA GLY A 43 14.43 -34.07 2.78
C GLY A 43 14.91 -35.45 2.27
N SER A 44 14.81 -35.76 0.98
CA SER A 44 15.24 -37.06 0.41
C SER A 44 15.99 -36.93 -0.93
N GLU A 45 16.86 -37.90 -1.26
CA GLU A 45 17.58 -37.90 -2.55
C GLU A 45 16.65 -38.06 -3.75
N ASP A 46 15.54 -38.78 -3.60
CA ASP A 46 14.50 -38.93 -4.63
C ASP A 46 13.72 -37.63 -4.89
N ALA A 47 13.73 -36.69 -3.94
CA ALA A 47 13.11 -35.37 -4.09
C ALA A 47 14.02 -34.34 -4.83
N LEU A 48 15.29 -34.67 -5.10
CA LEU A 48 16.26 -33.81 -5.79
C LEU A 48 16.12 -33.84 -7.32
N THR A 49 14.88 -33.80 -7.80
CA THR A 49 14.65 -33.65 -9.25
C THR A 49 15.25 -32.32 -9.73
N PRO A 50 15.79 -32.26 -10.96
CA PRO A 50 16.33 -31.04 -11.56
C PRO A 50 15.40 -29.83 -11.42
N LEU A 51 14.10 -30.02 -11.67
CA LEU A 51 13.11 -28.96 -11.53
C LEU A 51 12.92 -28.48 -10.10
N ALA A 52 12.83 -29.40 -9.12
CA ALA A 52 12.68 -29.05 -7.71
C ALA A 52 13.89 -28.27 -7.19
N VAL A 53 15.10 -28.74 -7.53
CA VAL A 53 16.35 -28.08 -7.17
C VAL A 53 16.44 -26.69 -7.80
N PHE A 54 16.15 -26.58 -9.10
CA PHE A 54 16.17 -25.29 -9.81
C PHE A 54 15.24 -24.27 -9.15
N ARG A 55 13.99 -24.67 -8.86
CA ARG A 55 13.00 -23.80 -8.21
C ARG A 55 13.43 -23.41 -6.81
N PHE A 56 13.86 -24.38 -6.00
CA PHE A 56 14.30 -24.15 -4.63
C PHE A 56 15.48 -23.17 -4.56
N VAL A 57 16.55 -23.39 -5.32
CA VAL A 57 17.74 -22.52 -5.30
C VAL A 57 17.38 -21.10 -5.73
N ARG A 58 16.58 -20.96 -6.79
CA ARG A 58 16.16 -19.66 -7.31
C ARG A 58 15.28 -18.91 -6.31
N GLU A 59 14.31 -19.60 -5.70
CA GLU A 59 13.45 -19.06 -4.65
C GLU A 59 14.23 -18.66 -3.40
N HIS A 60 15.11 -19.54 -2.91
CA HIS A 60 15.95 -19.28 -1.74
C HIS A 60 16.74 -17.98 -1.89
N PHE A 61 17.38 -17.78 -3.04
CA PHE A 61 18.19 -16.58 -3.27
C PHE A 61 17.39 -15.32 -3.53
N ILE A 62 16.28 -15.40 -4.26
CA ILE A 62 15.42 -14.23 -4.51
C ILE A 62 14.79 -13.76 -3.19
N ARG A 63 14.26 -14.67 -2.37
CA ARG A 63 13.71 -14.32 -1.04
C ARG A 63 14.77 -13.80 -0.09
N LYS A 64 16.01 -14.31 -0.16
CA LYS A 64 17.11 -13.78 0.63
C LYS A 64 17.44 -12.33 0.24
N GLY A 65 17.46 -12.02 -1.05
CA GLY A 65 17.87 -10.71 -1.57
C GLY A 65 16.78 -9.62 -1.61
N ILE A 66 15.51 -10.00 -1.53
CA ILE A 66 14.35 -9.09 -1.61
C ILE A 66 13.57 -9.15 -0.29
N ASN A 67 13.55 -8.04 0.45
CA ASN A 67 12.92 -7.98 1.77
C ASN A 67 11.38 -8.02 1.75
N ASP A 68 10.74 -7.79 0.60
CA ASP A 68 9.29 -7.77 0.45
C ASP A 68 8.81 -9.07 -0.22
N ASP A 69 8.11 -9.92 0.53
CA ASP A 69 7.67 -11.24 0.06
C ASP A 69 6.76 -11.14 -1.17
N ILE A 70 5.88 -10.12 -1.22
CA ILE A 70 4.99 -9.89 -2.37
C ILE A 70 5.80 -9.58 -3.63
N THR A 71 6.81 -8.71 -3.53
CA THR A 71 7.72 -8.40 -4.64
C THR A 71 8.52 -9.64 -5.04
N ALA A 72 9.04 -10.40 -4.08
CA ALA A 72 9.79 -11.63 -4.33
C ALA A 72 8.95 -12.67 -5.10
N ASP A 73 7.70 -12.89 -4.68
CA ASP A 73 6.76 -13.80 -5.34
C ASP A 73 6.46 -13.37 -6.77
N LYS A 74 6.21 -12.07 -6.99
CA LYS A 74 6.00 -11.52 -8.34
C LYS A 74 7.24 -11.71 -9.22
N LEU A 75 8.44 -11.42 -8.72
CA LEU A 75 9.71 -11.62 -9.43
C LEU A 75 9.94 -13.09 -9.82
N LEU A 76 9.57 -14.01 -8.93
CA LEU A 76 9.66 -15.44 -9.21
C LEU A 76 8.76 -15.85 -10.37
N MET A 77 7.60 -15.19 -10.56
CA MET A 77 6.60 -15.54 -11.58
C MET A 77 6.79 -14.87 -12.96
N VAL A 78 7.62 -13.83 -13.08
CA VAL A 78 7.75 -13.05 -14.33
C VAL A 78 7.99 -13.92 -15.57
N HIS A 79 8.90 -14.90 -15.46
CA HIS A 79 9.19 -15.82 -16.56
C HIS A 79 7.94 -16.54 -17.09
N LYS A 80 7.02 -16.95 -16.21
CA LYS A 80 5.77 -17.61 -16.62
C LYS A 80 4.86 -16.65 -17.36
N TRP A 81 4.75 -15.41 -16.89
CA TRP A 81 3.89 -14.39 -17.52
C TRP A 81 4.33 -14.03 -18.93
N VAL A 82 5.63 -14.09 -19.22
CA VAL A 82 6.15 -13.86 -20.57
C VAL A 82 6.20 -15.12 -21.44
N GLY A 83 5.81 -16.29 -20.93
CA GLY A 83 5.72 -17.53 -21.70
C GLY A 83 7.00 -18.38 -21.70
N TYR A 84 7.77 -18.34 -20.62
CA TYR A 84 8.97 -19.16 -20.46
C TYR A 84 8.76 -20.26 -19.44
N ARG A 85 9.28 -21.45 -19.74
CA ARG A 85 9.25 -22.63 -18.86
C ARG A 85 10.67 -23.11 -18.54
N PRO A 86 10.90 -23.69 -17.35
CA PRO A 86 12.18 -24.32 -17.05
C PRO A 86 12.47 -25.49 -18.01
N ILE A 87 13.70 -25.63 -18.48
CA ILE A 87 14.13 -26.70 -19.40
C ILE A 87 14.30 -28.08 -18.72
N PHE A 88 14.20 -28.11 -17.40
CA PHE A 88 14.59 -29.26 -16.57
C PHE A 88 13.44 -30.26 -16.37
N GLU A 89 12.85 -30.74 -17.46
CA GLU A 89 11.70 -31.67 -17.44
C GLU A 89 12.11 -33.15 -17.20
N ASN A 90 13.41 -33.47 -17.23
CA ASN A 90 13.91 -34.83 -17.08
C ASN A 90 13.81 -35.37 -15.64
N GLU A 91 13.46 -36.65 -15.52
CA GLU A 91 13.56 -37.43 -14.29
C GLU A 91 15.03 -37.84 -14.04
N GLY A 92 15.50 -37.71 -12.80
CA GLY A 92 16.88 -38.05 -12.42
C GLY A 92 17.47 -37.14 -11.34
N TYR A 93 18.79 -37.19 -11.17
CA TYR A 93 19.52 -36.39 -10.20
C TYR A 93 19.96 -35.04 -10.78
N ALA A 94 19.82 -33.95 -10.02
CA ALA A 94 20.26 -32.62 -10.44
C ALA A 94 21.80 -32.50 -10.54
N GLY A 95 22.30 -32.36 -11.76
CA GLY A 95 23.71 -32.05 -12.04
C GLY A 95 24.10 -30.61 -11.67
N ASP A 96 25.40 -30.31 -11.64
CA ASP A 96 25.90 -28.97 -11.28
C ASP A 96 25.43 -27.86 -12.23
N GLU A 97 25.09 -28.20 -13.47
CA GLU A 97 24.47 -27.32 -14.45
C GLU A 97 23.14 -26.72 -13.96
N VAL A 98 22.32 -27.50 -13.26
CA VAL A 98 21.02 -27.07 -12.71
C VAL A 98 21.24 -26.04 -11.60
N PHE A 99 22.18 -26.33 -10.69
CA PHE A 99 22.55 -25.42 -9.60
C PHE A 99 23.13 -24.10 -10.13
N ASN A 100 24.02 -24.18 -11.12
CA ASN A 100 24.61 -23.00 -11.73
C ASN A 100 23.57 -22.16 -12.48
N ALA A 101 22.70 -22.78 -13.27
CA ALA A 101 21.63 -22.08 -13.97
C ALA A 101 20.67 -21.37 -12.99
N ALA A 102 20.26 -22.05 -11.92
CA ALA A 102 19.38 -21.47 -10.90
C ALA A 102 20.05 -20.29 -10.18
N LYS A 103 21.33 -20.46 -9.79
CA LYS A 103 22.13 -19.42 -9.14
C LYS A 103 22.27 -18.19 -10.03
N ASN A 104 22.66 -18.38 -11.29
CA ASN A 104 22.88 -17.29 -12.24
C ASN A 104 21.57 -16.57 -12.57
N SER A 105 20.47 -17.30 -12.78
CA SER A 105 19.14 -16.71 -12.96
C SER A 105 18.73 -15.84 -11.78
N ALA A 106 18.93 -16.33 -10.55
CA ALA A 106 18.65 -15.56 -9.34
C ALA A 106 19.53 -14.30 -9.23
N LEU A 107 20.84 -14.43 -9.47
CA LEU A 107 21.78 -13.31 -9.46
C LEU A 107 21.36 -12.23 -10.47
N SER A 108 21.02 -12.60 -11.71
CA SER A 108 20.56 -11.64 -12.72
C SER A 108 19.30 -10.90 -12.30
N ILE A 109 18.34 -11.58 -11.66
CA ILE A 109 17.11 -10.96 -11.15
C ILE A 109 17.44 -9.98 -10.02
N LEU A 110 18.30 -10.35 -9.08
CA LEU A 110 18.73 -9.46 -8.01
C LEU A 110 19.45 -8.23 -8.54
N TRP A 111 20.29 -8.40 -9.57
CA TRP A 111 20.96 -7.29 -10.23
C TRP A 111 20.01 -6.32 -10.90
N LEU A 112 19.07 -6.83 -11.69
CA LEU A 112 18.04 -6.01 -12.33
C LEU A 112 17.17 -5.33 -11.27
N SER A 113 16.79 -6.03 -10.22
CA SER A 113 15.96 -5.49 -9.13
C SER A 113 16.68 -4.42 -8.31
N ALA A 114 18.01 -4.38 -8.33
CA ALA A 114 18.79 -3.32 -7.69
C ALA A 114 18.71 -2.00 -8.48
N ILE A 115 18.59 -2.03 -9.81
CA ILE A 115 18.67 -0.84 -10.69
C ILE A 115 17.72 0.27 -10.27
N PRO A 116 16.40 0.03 -10.03
CA PRO A 116 15.48 1.07 -9.58
C PRO A 116 15.90 1.75 -8.28
N ASN A 117 16.72 1.08 -7.45
CA ASN A 117 17.17 1.58 -6.16
C ASN A 117 18.47 2.39 -6.22
N VAL A 118 19.28 2.22 -7.27
CA VAL A 118 20.66 2.74 -7.33
C VAL A 118 20.93 3.64 -8.54
N SER A 119 19.99 3.75 -9.49
CA SER A 119 20.19 4.45 -10.75
C SER A 119 20.24 5.98 -10.66
N ILE A 120 19.67 6.57 -9.62
CA ILE A 120 19.60 8.03 -9.44
C ILE A 120 20.36 8.44 -8.19
N SER A 121 21.21 9.46 -8.31
CA SER A 121 21.91 10.03 -7.15
C SER A 121 20.91 10.67 -6.18
N ARG A 122 21.16 10.50 -4.88
CA ARG A 122 20.33 11.10 -3.81
C ARG A 122 20.33 12.63 -3.81
N THR A 123 21.27 13.25 -4.53
CA THR A 123 21.41 14.71 -4.60
C THR A 123 20.66 15.34 -5.76
N VAL A 124 20.22 14.56 -6.74
CA VAL A 124 19.51 15.07 -7.92
C VAL A 124 18.05 15.33 -7.54
N LEU A 125 17.51 16.48 -7.95
CA LEU A 125 16.13 16.81 -7.66
C LEU A 125 15.18 16.05 -8.59
N PRO A 126 13.96 15.69 -8.13
CA PRO A 126 12.99 15.00 -8.97
C PRO A 126 12.74 15.61 -10.34
N GLY A 127 12.70 16.94 -10.47
CA GLY A 127 12.49 17.61 -11.76
C GLY A 127 13.63 17.43 -12.78
N GLU A 128 14.81 16.97 -12.34
CA GLU A 128 16.04 16.83 -13.14
C GLU A 128 16.36 15.36 -13.47
N TYR A 129 15.47 14.42 -13.11
CA TYR A 129 15.71 13.00 -13.33
C TYR A 129 15.79 12.63 -14.82
N GLY A 130 15.06 13.35 -15.68
CA GLY A 130 15.09 13.16 -17.14
C GLY A 130 16.49 13.32 -17.73
N ASP A 131 17.30 14.20 -17.16
CA ASP A 131 18.64 14.52 -17.66
C ASP A 131 19.70 13.47 -17.30
N GLN A 132 19.35 12.48 -16.47
CA GLN A 132 20.27 11.44 -16.01
C GLN A 132 20.51 10.33 -17.06
N GLY A 133 19.74 10.30 -18.16
CA GLY A 133 19.90 9.29 -19.21
C GLY A 133 19.43 7.89 -18.82
N LEU A 134 18.53 7.77 -17.84
CA LEU A 134 17.99 6.48 -17.38
C LEU A 134 17.21 5.76 -18.48
N GLU A 135 16.44 6.50 -19.28
CA GLU A 135 15.71 5.93 -20.41
C GLU A 135 16.65 5.24 -21.41
N THR A 136 17.82 5.82 -21.66
CA THR A 136 18.85 5.21 -22.51
C THR A 136 19.39 3.91 -21.92
N LEU A 137 19.61 3.87 -20.60
CA LEU A 137 20.04 2.63 -19.92
C LEU A 137 18.97 1.55 -20.04
N VAL A 138 17.72 1.89 -19.70
CA VAL A 138 16.59 0.95 -19.76
C VAL A 138 16.39 0.43 -21.18
N SER A 139 16.38 1.32 -22.18
CA SER A 139 16.31 0.94 -23.59
C SER A 139 17.42 -0.05 -23.97
N LYS A 140 18.68 0.23 -23.61
CA LYS A 140 19.80 -0.70 -23.87
C LYS A 140 19.65 -2.04 -23.17
N ILE A 141 19.06 -2.08 -21.98
CA ILE A 141 18.79 -3.33 -21.25
C ILE A 141 17.71 -4.15 -21.95
N ILE A 142 16.64 -3.55 -22.45
CA ILE A 142 15.50 -4.30 -22.98
C ILE A 142 15.67 -4.69 -24.46
N THR A 143 16.28 -3.84 -25.30
CA THR A 143 16.27 -4.02 -26.77
C THR A 143 17.09 -5.22 -27.27
N SER A 144 18.39 -5.31 -26.99
CA SER A 144 19.22 -6.36 -27.61
C SER A 144 20.23 -7.00 -26.67
N ARG A 145 20.63 -8.24 -26.99
CA ARG A 145 21.70 -8.94 -26.25
C ARG A 145 23.04 -8.20 -26.34
N THR A 146 23.32 -7.56 -27.47
CA THR A 146 24.57 -6.81 -27.67
C THR A 146 24.63 -5.59 -26.75
N THR A 147 23.56 -4.81 -26.70
CA THR A 147 23.46 -3.62 -25.84
C THR A 147 23.43 -3.98 -24.36
N ARG A 148 22.86 -5.14 -23.99
CA ARG A 148 22.96 -5.68 -22.62
C ARG A 148 24.41 -5.95 -22.24
N LYS A 149 25.17 -6.63 -23.10
CA LYS A 149 26.59 -6.90 -22.86
C LYS A 149 27.43 -5.63 -22.72
N GLU A 150 27.12 -4.58 -23.51
CA GLU A 150 27.76 -3.28 -23.35
C GLU A 150 27.49 -2.67 -21.97
N VAL A 151 26.24 -2.73 -21.50
CA VAL A 151 25.87 -2.25 -20.15
C VAL A 151 26.59 -3.06 -19.07
N SER A 152 26.60 -4.39 -19.19
CA SER A 152 27.32 -5.29 -18.29
C SER A 152 28.81 -4.98 -18.23
N LEU A 153 29.46 -4.79 -19.39
CA LEU A 153 30.87 -4.42 -19.46
C LEU A 153 31.15 -3.07 -18.80
N LEU A 154 30.32 -2.05 -19.07
CA LEU A 154 30.49 -0.72 -18.49
C LEU A 154 30.36 -0.74 -16.96
N LEU A 155 29.37 -1.47 -16.43
CA LEU A 155 29.20 -1.62 -14.98
C LEU A 155 30.33 -2.42 -14.34
N ASN A 156 30.80 -3.49 -15.00
CA ASN A 156 31.94 -4.28 -14.53
C ASN A 156 33.22 -3.45 -14.40
N ILE A 157 33.52 -2.60 -15.39
CA ILE A 157 34.67 -1.69 -15.31
C ILE A 157 34.56 -0.75 -14.09
N GLU A 158 33.37 -0.21 -13.82
CA GLU A 158 33.16 0.68 -12.68
C GLU A 158 33.16 -0.06 -11.33
N PHE A 159 32.74 -1.33 -11.30
CA PHE A 159 32.84 -2.21 -10.14
C PHE A 159 34.30 -2.56 -9.82
N GLU A 160 35.08 -2.99 -10.82
CA GLU A 160 36.51 -3.28 -10.67
C GLU A 160 37.27 -2.08 -10.10
N ARG A 161 37.00 -0.88 -10.65
CA ARG A 161 37.59 0.38 -10.16
C ARG A 161 37.31 0.68 -8.69
N ARG A 162 36.23 0.11 -8.15
CA ARG A 162 35.80 0.28 -6.76
C ARG A 162 36.14 -0.92 -5.87
N GLY A 163 36.91 -1.88 -6.38
CA GLY A 163 37.27 -3.10 -5.66
C GLY A 163 36.10 -4.06 -5.44
N MET A 164 35.06 -3.96 -6.28
CA MET A 164 33.91 -4.86 -6.30
C MET A 164 34.21 -6.02 -7.25
N ASP A 165 33.77 -7.25 -6.93
CA ASP A 165 34.01 -8.42 -7.77
C ASP A 165 33.06 -8.42 -8.99
N PRO A 166 33.58 -8.22 -10.22
CA PRO A 166 32.78 -8.13 -11.44
C PRO A 166 32.21 -9.48 -11.89
N ALA A 167 32.78 -10.61 -11.45
CA ALA A 167 32.33 -11.95 -11.85
C ALA A 167 30.88 -12.22 -11.44
N ALA A 168 30.33 -11.42 -10.52
CA ALA A 168 28.95 -11.51 -10.08
C ALA A 168 27.95 -10.82 -11.03
N PHE A 169 28.32 -9.83 -11.84
CA PHE A 169 27.36 -9.03 -12.63
C PHE A 169 27.17 -9.58 -14.04
N ALA A 170 26.04 -10.27 -14.22
CA ALA A 170 25.51 -10.67 -15.52
C ALA A 170 23.99 -10.54 -15.48
N ILE A 171 23.42 -9.62 -16.26
CA ILE A 171 21.95 -9.47 -16.37
C ILE A 171 21.37 -10.39 -17.46
N GLU A 172 22.23 -10.96 -18.29
CA GLU A 172 21.89 -11.90 -19.36
C GLU A 172 21.48 -13.27 -18.81
N GLY A 173 21.96 -13.62 -17.62
CA GLY A 173 21.67 -14.89 -16.95
C GLY A 173 20.22 -15.06 -16.52
N ILE A 174 19.36 -14.05 -16.65
CA ILE A 174 17.94 -14.12 -16.25
C ILE A 174 17.19 -15.25 -16.97
N LEU A 175 17.61 -15.61 -18.19
CA LEU A 175 17.05 -16.70 -19.01
C LEU A 175 17.76 -18.04 -18.83
N GLU A 176 18.81 -18.13 -18.01
CA GLU A 176 19.49 -19.41 -17.78
C GLU A 176 18.53 -20.41 -17.11
N GLY A 177 18.46 -21.61 -17.70
CA GLY A 177 17.54 -22.66 -17.28
C GLY A 177 16.11 -22.51 -17.80
N PHE A 178 15.84 -21.57 -18.73
CA PHE A 178 14.52 -21.37 -19.32
C PHE A 178 14.52 -21.48 -20.86
N GLU A 179 13.41 -21.96 -21.39
CA GLU A 179 13.08 -21.92 -22.82
C GLU A 179 11.70 -21.28 -23.05
N PRO A 180 11.47 -20.61 -24.19
CA PRO A 180 10.15 -20.10 -24.54
C PRO A 180 9.22 -21.25 -24.95
N ASN A 181 7.92 -21.19 -24.64
CA ASN A 181 6.98 -22.23 -25.11
C ASN A 181 6.72 -22.13 -26.62
N SER A 182 6.99 -20.98 -27.24
CA SER A 182 6.77 -20.70 -28.66
C SER A 182 7.75 -19.68 -29.21
N GLN A 183 7.87 -19.63 -30.55
CA GLN A 183 8.72 -18.63 -31.22
C GLN A 183 8.23 -17.20 -30.97
N THR A 184 6.92 -16.97 -30.83
CA THR A 184 6.36 -15.64 -30.50
C THR A 184 6.71 -15.19 -29.08
N GLU A 185 6.76 -16.12 -28.12
CA GLU A 185 7.18 -15.80 -26.74
C GLU A 185 8.68 -15.52 -26.65
N LYS A 186 9.49 -16.07 -27.55
CA LYS A 186 10.92 -15.74 -27.67
C LYS A 186 11.15 -14.25 -27.94
N ASP A 187 10.20 -13.59 -28.59
CA ASP A 187 10.27 -12.15 -28.89
C ASP A 187 9.85 -11.28 -27.68
N ARG A 188 9.36 -11.87 -26.59
CA ARG A 188 8.94 -11.17 -25.36
C ARG A 188 10.07 -10.90 -24.36
N VAL A 189 11.33 -11.15 -24.74
CA VAL A 189 12.50 -10.84 -23.90
C VAL A 189 12.51 -9.39 -23.40
N PRO A 190 12.21 -8.35 -24.21
CA PRO A 190 12.15 -6.98 -23.71
C PRO A 190 11.16 -6.83 -22.55
N ILE A 191 10.01 -7.51 -22.62
CA ILE A 191 8.97 -7.47 -21.58
C ILE A 191 9.47 -8.14 -20.29
N LEU A 192 10.21 -9.25 -20.38
CA LEU A 192 10.81 -9.91 -19.20
C LEU A 192 11.70 -8.95 -18.39
N TYR A 193 12.59 -8.22 -19.08
CA TYR A 193 13.46 -7.24 -18.45
C TYR A 193 12.67 -6.06 -17.88
N SER A 194 11.72 -5.51 -18.64
CA SER A 194 10.85 -4.41 -18.20
C SER A 194 10.04 -4.76 -16.97
N LEU A 195 9.39 -5.94 -16.94
CA LEU A 195 8.61 -6.39 -15.79
C LEU A 195 9.47 -6.57 -14.54
N THR A 196 10.67 -7.15 -14.68
CA THR A 196 11.62 -7.30 -13.57
C THR A 196 11.95 -5.94 -12.95
N LEU A 197 12.24 -4.93 -13.78
CA LEU A 197 12.54 -3.57 -13.33
C LEU A 197 11.31 -2.86 -12.73
N MET A 198 10.13 -2.98 -13.35
CA MET A 198 8.89 -2.36 -12.88
C MET A 198 8.42 -2.95 -11.54
N ILE A 199 8.48 -4.27 -11.38
CA ILE A 199 8.11 -4.97 -10.13
C ILE A 199 9.05 -4.56 -9.00
N ALA A 200 10.35 -4.41 -9.28
CA ALA A 200 11.32 -3.93 -8.31
C ALA A 200 11.12 -2.46 -7.88
N SER A 201 10.26 -1.70 -8.58
CA SER A 201 9.78 -0.40 -8.10
C SER A 201 8.74 -0.51 -6.99
N CYS A 202 8.22 -1.71 -6.71
CA CYS A 202 7.22 -2.00 -5.67
C CYS A 202 5.86 -1.29 -5.91
N PHE A 203 5.56 -0.96 -7.17
CA PHE A 203 4.24 -0.47 -7.57
C PHE A 203 3.39 -1.61 -8.14
N GLU A 204 2.08 -1.47 -7.98
CA GLU A 204 1.12 -2.34 -8.62
C GLU A 204 1.08 -2.09 -10.12
N LEU A 205 1.07 -3.16 -10.90
CA LEU A 205 1.14 -3.11 -12.35
C LEU A 205 -0.03 -3.86 -12.98
N ASP A 206 -0.45 -3.38 -14.14
CA ASP A 206 -1.39 -4.04 -15.04
C ASP A 206 -0.60 -4.84 -16.08
N LEU A 207 -0.59 -6.16 -15.94
CA LEU A 207 0.19 -7.05 -16.81
C LEU A 207 -0.29 -6.97 -18.26
N ASP A 208 -1.61 -6.92 -18.47
CA ASP A 208 -2.20 -6.91 -19.81
C ASP A 208 -1.80 -5.63 -20.57
N ARG A 209 -1.77 -4.49 -19.86
CA ARG A 209 -1.28 -3.23 -20.45
C ARG A 209 0.21 -3.27 -20.78
N VAL A 210 1.04 -4.01 -20.05
CA VAL A 210 2.48 -4.13 -20.34
C VAL A 210 2.73 -5.04 -21.53
N LEU A 211 2.01 -6.17 -21.62
CA LEU A 211 2.23 -7.20 -22.64
C LEU A 211 1.99 -6.71 -24.08
N VAL A 212 1.23 -5.63 -24.26
CA VAL A 212 0.89 -5.05 -25.58
C VAL A 212 1.77 -3.87 -26.00
N LEU A 213 2.74 -3.47 -25.18
CA LEU A 213 3.59 -2.32 -25.46
C LEU A 213 4.72 -2.67 -26.44
N ASP A 214 5.00 -1.74 -27.36
CA ASP A 214 6.23 -1.76 -28.14
C ASP A 214 7.46 -1.42 -27.28
N GLU A 215 8.68 -1.72 -27.78
CA GLU A 215 9.92 -1.52 -27.02
C GLU A 215 10.15 -0.08 -26.57
N ILE A 216 9.75 0.92 -27.37
CA ILE A 216 9.93 2.33 -27.03
C ILE A 216 9.03 2.69 -25.85
N LYS A 217 7.75 2.29 -25.91
CA LYS A 217 6.81 2.50 -24.81
C LYS A 217 7.18 1.69 -23.57
N LEU A 218 7.72 0.48 -23.73
CA LEU A 218 8.26 -0.32 -22.63
C LEU A 218 9.39 0.42 -21.91
N ALA A 219 10.38 0.93 -22.65
CA ALA A 219 11.50 1.68 -22.07
C ALA A 219 11.02 2.93 -21.31
N ARG A 220 10.11 3.70 -21.92
CA ARG A 220 9.54 4.90 -21.29
C ARG A 220 8.74 4.55 -20.04
N GLN A 221 7.83 3.58 -20.11
CA GLN A 221 7.05 3.18 -18.94
C GLN A 221 7.93 2.62 -17.82
N THR A 222 8.89 1.74 -18.12
CA THR A 222 9.81 1.21 -17.10
C THR A 222 10.60 2.34 -16.44
N THR A 223 11.03 3.33 -17.22
CA THR A 223 11.74 4.51 -16.71
C THR A 223 10.84 5.35 -15.81
N SER A 224 9.59 5.59 -16.19
CA SER A 224 8.59 6.30 -15.38
C SER A 224 8.28 5.60 -14.06
N PHE A 225 8.26 4.27 -14.02
CA PHE A 225 8.15 3.50 -12.76
C PHE A 225 9.34 3.79 -11.83
N ILE A 226 10.56 3.82 -12.37
CA ILE A 226 11.76 4.10 -11.58
C ILE A 226 11.75 5.56 -11.09
N TYR A 227 11.41 6.52 -11.95
CA TYR A 227 11.31 7.93 -11.58
C TYR A 227 10.25 8.15 -10.50
N ALA A 228 9.05 7.60 -10.65
CA ALA A 228 8.00 7.71 -9.64
C ALA A 228 8.45 7.14 -8.28
N LYS A 229 9.11 5.98 -8.28
CA LYS A 229 9.67 5.37 -7.06
C LYS A 229 10.67 6.31 -6.40
N LYS A 230 11.63 6.82 -7.18
CA LYS A 230 12.67 7.72 -6.69
C LYS A 230 12.12 9.05 -6.18
N THR A 231 11.11 9.61 -6.85
CA THR A 231 10.46 10.83 -6.37
C THR A 231 9.74 10.59 -5.05
N MET A 232 9.03 9.46 -4.88
CA MET A 232 8.40 9.10 -3.61
C MET A 232 9.43 8.95 -2.49
N GLU A 233 10.53 8.23 -2.74
CA GLU A 233 11.63 8.11 -1.78
C GLU A 233 12.22 9.48 -1.42
N PHE A 234 12.42 10.36 -2.41
CA PHE A 234 12.95 11.70 -2.21
C PHE A 234 12.03 12.57 -1.35
N ILE A 235 10.71 12.50 -1.58
CA ILE A 235 9.70 13.18 -0.76
C ILE A 235 9.76 12.66 0.68
N ARG A 236 9.80 11.33 0.89
CA ARG A 236 9.92 10.73 2.23
C ARG A 236 11.18 11.20 2.95
N VAL A 237 12.33 11.16 2.28
CA VAL A 237 13.60 11.64 2.85
C VAL A 237 13.55 13.13 3.15
N SER A 238 12.89 13.94 2.32
CA SER A 238 12.72 15.38 2.54
C SER A 238 11.83 15.69 3.76
N ILE A 239 10.82 14.85 4.03
CA ILE A 239 9.99 14.93 5.22
C ILE A 239 10.78 14.47 6.45
N GLN A 240 11.43 13.30 6.37
CA GLN A 240 12.18 12.70 7.47
C GLN A 240 13.37 13.56 7.90
N GLY A 241 14.09 14.17 6.94
CA GLY A 241 15.30 14.94 7.17
C GLY A 241 16.51 14.09 7.57
N SER A 242 17.68 14.73 7.66
CA SER A 242 18.95 14.09 8.05
C SER A 242 19.56 14.81 9.25
N GLY A 243 19.24 14.40 10.48
CA GLY A 243 19.86 14.94 11.69
C GLY A 243 19.00 14.85 12.96
N ASN A 244 19.55 15.31 14.09
CA ASN A 244 18.92 15.24 15.42
C ASN A 244 17.71 16.19 15.62
N LYS A 245 17.49 17.15 14.71
CA LYS A 245 16.28 17.98 14.63
C LYS A 245 15.92 18.16 13.18
N THR A 246 14.76 17.64 12.79
CA THR A 246 14.30 17.64 11.41
C THR A 246 13.13 18.61 11.27
N ALA A 247 12.87 19.07 10.05
CA ALA A 247 11.84 20.07 9.81
C ALA A 247 10.43 19.57 10.21
N PHE A 248 10.22 18.26 10.28
CA PHE A 248 8.97 17.63 10.69
C PHE A 248 9.10 16.85 12.02
N ASP A 249 10.11 17.10 12.85
CA ASP A 249 10.21 16.46 14.17
C ASP A 249 9.23 17.10 15.17
N TRP A 250 8.33 16.32 15.79
CA TRP A 250 7.32 16.86 16.70
C TRP A 250 7.96 17.65 17.85
N PRO A 251 7.57 18.94 18.08
CA PRO A 251 6.35 19.63 17.61
C PRO A 251 6.53 20.58 16.42
N ILE A 252 7.57 20.42 15.61
CA ILE A 252 7.81 21.17 14.37
C ILE A 252 6.98 20.54 13.24
N VAL A 253 6.42 21.36 12.34
CA VAL A 253 5.51 20.95 11.25
C VAL A 253 5.93 21.50 9.88
N GLY A 254 7.23 21.50 9.64
CA GLY A 254 7.85 22.04 8.43
C GLY A 254 8.03 23.55 8.46
N ASN A 255 8.28 24.11 7.27
CA ASN A 255 8.29 25.55 7.00
C ASN A 255 7.78 25.80 5.57
N ARG A 256 7.46 27.06 5.23
CA ARG A 256 6.92 27.44 3.92
C ARG A 256 7.79 26.96 2.75
N LYS A 257 9.11 27.15 2.85
CA LYS A 257 10.07 26.81 1.79
C LYS A 257 10.08 25.30 1.51
N LEU A 258 10.13 24.49 2.56
CA LEU A 258 10.09 23.04 2.43
C LEU A 258 8.74 22.55 1.89
N CYS A 259 7.62 23.13 2.34
CA CYS A 259 6.29 22.80 1.80
C CYS A 259 6.18 23.12 0.30
N ASN A 260 6.75 24.24 -0.16
CA ASN A 260 6.84 24.56 -1.58
C ASN A 260 7.65 23.51 -2.35
N TYR A 261 8.80 23.09 -1.81
CA TYR A 261 9.61 22.04 -2.43
C TYR A 261 8.88 20.71 -2.52
N LEU A 262 8.22 20.28 -1.43
CA LEU A 262 7.43 19.03 -1.43
C LEU A 262 6.35 19.05 -2.51
N LEU A 263 5.67 20.17 -2.72
CA LEU A 263 4.66 20.30 -3.78
C LEU A 263 5.26 20.30 -5.19
N SER A 264 6.45 20.87 -5.38
CA SER A 264 7.16 20.79 -6.67
C SER A 264 7.61 19.35 -6.98
N TYR A 265 8.08 18.61 -5.97
CA TYR A 265 8.41 17.20 -6.12
C TYR A 265 7.17 16.36 -6.39
N LEU A 266 6.05 16.69 -5.74
CA LEU A 266 4.76 16.03 -5.98
C LEU A 266 4.26 16.24 -7.41
N GLU A 267 4.47 17.42 -7.99
CA GLU A 267 4.18 17.67 -9.40
C GLU A 267 5.05 16.82 -10.33
N SER A 268 6.34 16.67 -10.01
CA SER A 268 7.24 15.77 -10.74
C SER A 268 6.74 14.32 -10.67
N LEU A 269 6.31 13.85 -9.49
CA LEU A 269 5.70 12.53 -9.31
C LEU A 269 4.45 12.37 -10.18
N ARG A 270 3.55 13.35 -10.19
CA ARG A 270 2.34 13.32 -11.04
C ARG A 270 2.71 13.19 -12.52
N ASN A 271 3.72 13.93 -12.98
CA ASN A 271 4.14 13.86 -14.38
C ASN A 271 4.68 12.47 -14.74
N TYR A 272 5.54 11.88 -13.89
CA TYR A 272 6.06 10.52 -14.13
C TYR A 272 4.97 9.45 -14.08
N THR A 273 4.03 9.56 -13.16
CA THR A 273 2.92 8.59 -13.03
C THR A 273 1.90 8.68 -14.15
N THR A 274 1.74 9.86 -14.76
CA THR A 274 0.93 10.04 -15.98
C THR A 274 1.52 9.24 -17.15
N ASP A 275 2.84 9.19 -17.26
CA ASP A 275 3.55 8.39 -18.28
C ASP A 275 3.56 6.89 -17.96
N ALA A 276 3.40 6.50 -16.69
CA ALA A 276 3.34 5.10 -16.23
C ALA A 276 1.92 4.52 -16.36
N GLN A 277 1.41 4.38 -17.58
CA GLN A 277 0.02 3.98 -17.84
C GLN A 277 -0.34 2.60 -17.25
N ALA A 278 0.59 1.65 -17.22
CA ALA A 278 0.39 0.34 -16.61
C ALA A 278 0.48 0.34 -15.08
N CYS A 279 0.77 1.47 -14.43
CA CYS A 279 0.83 1.56 -12.97
C CYS A 279 -0.57 1.75 -12.37
N LYS A 280 -1.00 0.79 -11.56
CA LYS A 280 -2.29 0.80 -10.84
C LYS A 280 -2.22 1.51 -9.48
N THR A 281 -1.03 1.65 -8.90
CA THR A 281 -0.85 2.35 -7.61
C THR A 281 -1.38 3.79 -7.62
N PHE A 282 -1.39 4.44 -8.79
CA PHE A 282 -1.87 5.81 -8.96
C PHE A 282 -3.23 5.88 -9.66
N GLU A 283 -4.05 4.84 -9.49
CA GLU A 283 -5.44 4.78 -9.94
C GLU A 283 -6.39 4.76 -8.74
N VAL A 284 -7.55 5.40 -8.89
CA VAL A 284 -8.64 5.45 -7.92
C VAL A 284 -9.92 4.93 -8.57
N ALA A 285 -10.70 4.16 -7.81
CA ALA A 285 -11.99 3.67 -8.28
C ALA A 285 -13.09 4.69 -7.95
N PHE A 286 -13.78 5.21 -8.97
CA PHE A 286 -14.95 6.05 -8.80
C PHE A 286 -16.12 5.47 -9.61
N GLN A 287 -17.24 5.18 -8.93
CA GLN A 287 -18.44 4.61 -9.55
C GLN A 287 -18.15 3.35 -10.41
N GLY A 288 -17.25 2.48 -9.93
CA GLY A 288 -16.88 1.25 -10.62
C GLY A 288 -15.94 1.42 -11.82
N LYS A 289 -15.42 2.64 -12.07
CA LYS A 289 -14.41 2.90 -13.11
C LYS A 289 -13.07 3.24 -12.47
N GLU A 290 -12.00 2.61 -12.95
CA GLU A 290 -10.62 2.99 -12.63
C GLU A 290 -10.28 4.31 -13.34
N MET A 291 -9.84 5.30 -12.57
CA MET A 291 -9.41 6.61 -13.06
C MET A 291 -8.03 6.95 -12.51
N LYS A 292 -7.21 7.68 -13.25
CA LYS A 292 -5.93 8.17 -12.73
C LYS A 292 -6.16 9.17 -11.60
N MET A 293 -5.28 9.15 -10.60
CA MET A 293 -5.29 10.09 -9.48
C MET A 293 -5.29 11.54 -9.97
N THR A 294 -6.15 12.35 -9.37
CA THR A 294 -6.25 13.79 -9.60
C THR A 294 -5.19 14.55 -8.81
N GLN A 295 -5.06 15.86 -9.07
CA GLN A 295 -4.15 16.71 -8.28
C GLN A 295 -4.49 16.70 -6.78
N VAL A 296 -5.78 16.59 -6.44
CA VAL A 296 -6.25 16.48 -5.05
C VAL A 296 -5.73 15.20 -4.42
N ASP A 297 -5.80 14.07 -5.13
CA ASP A 297 -5.34 12.77 -4.63
C ASP A 297 -3.83 12.77 -4.38
N PHE A 298 -3.03 13.41 -5.24
CA PHE A 298 -1.60 13.57 -4.99
C PHE A 298 -1.31 14.43 -3.75
N ILE A 299 -2.06 15.51 -3.52
CA ILE A 299 -1.86 16.32 -2.29
C ILE A 299 -2.29 15.50 -1.06
N MET A 300 -3.34 14.69 -1.16
CA MET A 300 -3.72 13.75 -0.10
C MET A 300 -2.62 12.70 0.17
N LEU A 301 -2.00 12.14 -0.88
CA LEU A 301 -0.86 11.24 -0.75
C LEU A 301 0.31 11.93 0.00
N LEU A 302 0.62 13.18 -0.32
CA LEU A 302 1.65 13.95 0.41
C LEU A 302 1.28 14.12 1.90
N LEU A 303 0.01 14.42 2.21
CA LEU A 303 -0.46 14.53 3.58
C LEU A 303 -0.38 13.19 4.33
N ASP A 304 -0.70 12.08 3.66
CA ASP A 304 -0.57 10.74 4.22
C ASP A 304 0.90 10.42 4.52
N MET A 305 1.84 10.74 3.61
CA MET A 305 3.29 10.56 3.84
C MET A 305 3.80 11.40 5.01
N ILE A 306 3.26 12.61 5.21
CA ILE A 306 3.57 13.44 6.39
C ILE A 306 3.01 12.78 7.65
N ALA A 307 1.77 12.29 7.64
CA ALA A 307 1.15 11.60 8.77
C ALA A 307 1.93 10.33 9.16
N GLU A 308 2.30 9.49 8.17
CA GLU A 308 3.13 8.28 8.35
C GLU A 308 4.45 8.60 9.06
N HIS A 309 5.10 9.72 8.70
CA HIS A 309 6.32 10.14 9.38
C HIS A 309 6.10 10.44 10.86
N TYR A 310 5.02 11.15 11.19
CA TYR A 310 4.66 11.45 12.58
C TYR A 310 4.20 10.22 13.36
N GLU A 311 3.54 9.27 12.70
CA GLU A 311 3.23 7.95 13.28
C GLU A 311 4.53 7.23 13.66
N GLY A 312 5.54 7.22 12.79
CA GLY A 312 6.86 6.67 13.12
C GLY A 312 7.51 7.35 14.33
N ILE A 313 7.38 8.68 14.47
CA ILE A 313 7.85 9.41 15.67
C ILE A 313 7.08 8.98 16.92
N LEU A 314 5.75 8.85 16.82
CA LEU A 314 4.89 8.43 17.92
C LEU A 314 5.27 7.02 18.39
N GLU A 315 5.46 6.08 17.47
CA GLU A 315 5.87 4.71 17.76
C GLU A 315 7.23 4.65 18.43
N GLY A 316 8.23 5.39 17.93
CA GLY A 316 9.55 5.48 18.55
C GLY A 316 9.55 6.10 19.95
N ARG A 317 8.46 6.77 20.35
CA ARG A 317 8.30 7.41 21.67
C ARG A 317 7.31 6.67 22.60
N LYS A 318 6.70 5.56 22.16
CA LYS A 318 5.83 4.71 23.00
C LYS A 318 6.62 4.26 24.24
N GLY A 319 6.25 4.78 25.41
CA GLY A 319 6.91 4.50 26.70
C GLY A 319 7.39 5.73 27.48
N ARG A 320 7.44 6.94 26.88
CA ARG A 320 7.87 8.19 27.54
C ARG A 320 6.73 9.17 27.90
N GLY A 321 5.56 8.63 28.26
CA GLY A 321 4.35 9.41 28.55
C GLY A 321 3.39 9.51 27.35
N LYS A 322 2.14 9.89 27.60
CA LYS A 322 1.10 10.04 26.56
C LYS A 322 1.40 11.28 25.71
N LEU A 323 1.74 11.09 24.44
CA LEU A 323 1.84 12.15 23.44
C LEU A 323 0.48 12.37 22.76
N GLU A 324 -0.56 12.63 23.56
CA GLU A 324 -1.95 12.78 23.10
C GLU A 324 -2.09 13.88 22.03
N ASP A 325 -1.31 14.96 22.14
CA ASP A 325 -1.26 16.01 21.13
C ASP A 325 -0.76 15.49 19.76
N LEU A 326 0.26 14.63 19.75
CA LEU A 326 0.80 14.08 18.50
C LEU A 326 -0.20 13.11 17.86
N GLU A 327 -0.84 12.26 18.68
CA GLU A 327 -1.93 11.39 18.23
C GLU A 327 -3.09 12.17 17.63
N ASN A 328 -3.51 13.25 18.30
CA ASN A 328 -4.57 14.12 17.80
C ASN A 328 -4.15 14.83 16.51
N PHE A 329 -2.91 15.30 16.41
CA PHE A 329 -2.36 15.92 15.20
C PHE A 329 -2.39 14.96 13.99
N ILE A 330 -1.96 13.71 14.16
CA ILE A 330 -2.01 12.67 13.11
C ILE A 330 -3.46 12.45 12.67
N LYS A 331 -4.38 12.28 13.64
CA LYS A 331 -5.82 12.10 13.36
C LYS A 331 -6.42 13.30 12.65
N PHE A 332 -6.02 14.52 12.99
CA PHE A 332 -6.45 15.73 12.31
C PHE A 332 -6.02 15.73 10.84
N ILE A 333 -4.77 15.38 10.54
CA ILE A 333 -4.30 15.27 9.15
C ILE A 333 -5.15 14.25 8.40
N GLN A 334 -5.29 13.04 8.94
CA GLN A 334 -6.02 11.94 8.28
C GLN A 334 -7.49 12.26 8.02
N ASN A 335 -8.16 12.93 8.97
CA ASN A 335 -9.59 13.22 8.85
C ASN A 335 -9.87 14.50 8.03
N GLU A 336 -8.96 15.47 8.02
CA GLU A 336 -9.13 16.74 7.29
C GLU A 336 -8.42 16.77 5.92
N LYS A 337 -7.68 15.71 5.51
CA LYS A 337 -6.82 15.72 4.30
C LYS A 337 -7.52 16.13 3.01
N VAL A 338 -8.77 15.67 2.77
CA VAL A 338 -9.53 16.02 1.56
C VAL A 338 -9.81 17.53 1.52
N LYS A 339 -10.22 18.10 2.65
CA LYS A 339 -10.49 19.54 2.77
C LYS A 339 -9.20 20.35 2.59
N ILE A 340 -8.13 19.94 3.27
CA ILE A 340 -6.81 20.60 3.17
C ILE A 340 -6.30 20.55 1.73
N ALA A 341 -6.42 19.41 1.04
CA ALA A 341 -5.98 19.25 -0.32
C ALA A 341 -6.71 20.20 -1.30
N LYS A 342 -8.03 20.36 -1.17
CA LYS A 342 -8.81 21.31 -1.97
C LYS A 342 -8.39 22.76 -1.70
N GLU A 343 -8.25 23.14 -0.43
CA GLU A 343 -7.82 24.50 -0.05
C GLU A 343 -6.40 24.82 -0.52
N ILE A 344 -5.49 23.84 -0.53
CA ILE A 344 -4.15 24.01 -1.10
C ILE A 344 -4.23 24.21 -2.62
N LEU A 345 -5.07 23.43 -3.30
CA LEU A 345 -5.20 23.48 -4.74
C LEU A 345 -5.78 24.81 -5.25
N GLU A 346 -6.74 25.37 -4.51
CA GLU A 346 -7.39 26.67 -4.79
C GLU A 346 -6.50 27.87 -4.45
N SER A 347 -5.38 27.66 -3.76
CA SER A 347 -4.46 28.73 -3.34
C SER A 347 -3.40 29.04 -4.39
N ASP A 348 -3.11 30.33 -4.59
CA ASP A 348 -1.97 30.80 -5.38
C ASP A 348 -0.63 30.48 -4.70
N GLU A 349 -0.59 30.50 -3.36
CA GLU A 349 0.61 30.16 -2.57
C GLU A 349 0.49 28.77 -1.92
N LYS A 350 0.45 27.72 -2.74
CA LYS A 350 0.16 26.34 -2.31
C LYS A 350 0.98 25.88 -1.08
N GLY A 351 2.30 26.08 -1.06
CA GLY A 351 3.11 25.62 0.08
C GLY A 351 3.04 26.53 1.31
N ALA A 352 2.70 27.81 1.16
CA ALA A 352 2.37 28.66 2.30
C ALA A 352 1.05 28.21 2.94
N THR A 353 0.06 27.84 2.14
CA THR A 353 -1.20 27.27 2.59
C THR A 353 -1.01 25.93 3.30
N LEU A 354 -0.24 24.99 2.72
CA LEU A 354 0.08 23.72 3.38
C LEU A 354 0.71 23.94 4.75
N TYR A 355 1.74 24.79 4.84
CA TYR A 355 2.38 25.11 6.11
C TYR A 355 1.41 25.73 7.13
N LYS A 356 0.55 26.66 6.69
CA LYS A 356 -0.45 27.29 7.56
C LYS A 356 -1.44 26.25 8.10
N LYS A 357 -1.92 25.34 7.25
CA LYS A 357 -2.84 24.27 7.64
C LYS A 357 -2.21 23.33 8.67
N LEU A 358 -0.97 22.89 8.46
CA LEU A 358 -0.26 22.06 9.44
C LEU A 358 -0.08 22.78 10.78
N GLN A 359 0.21 24.09 10.78
CA GLN A 359 0.27 24.89 12.02
C GLN A 359 -1.10 25.01 12.72
N GLU A 360 -2.19 25.18 11.96
CA GLU A 360 -3.56 25.19 12.48
C GLU A 360 -3.89 23.85 13.16
N LEU A 361 -3.62 22.71 12.50
CA LEU A 361 -3.86 21.39 13.08
C LEU A 361 -3.03 21.15 14.34
N LYS A 362 -1.76 21.56 14.35
CA LYS A 362 -0.91 21.50 15.55
C LYS A 362 -1.49 22.31 16.71
N ARG A 363 -2.02 23.51 16.44
CA ARG A 363 -2.67 24.35 17.47
C ARG A 363 -3.93 23.70 18.00
N LYS A 364 -4.77 23.11 17.14
CA LYS A 364 -5.95 22.34 17.55
C LYS A 364 -5.57 21.17 18.45
N ALA A 365 -4.56 20.41 18.05
CA ALA A 365 -4.05 19.27 18.80
C ALA A 365 -3.57 19.66 20.21
N LYS A 366 -2.73 20.71 20.32
CA LYS A 366 -2.21 21.20 21.61
C LYS A 366 -3.25 21.84 22.52
N SER A 367 -4.37 22.30 21.98
CA SER A 367 -5.45 22.91 22.75
C SER A 367 -6.49 21.90 23.21
N GLY A 368 -6.24 20.59 23.02
CA GLY A 368 -7.13 19.52 23.44
C GLY A 368 -8.41 19.40 22.59
N HIS A 369 -8.45 20.05 21.42
CA HIS A 369 -9.57 19.85 20.51
C HIS A 369 -9.55 18.40 20.02
N LYS A 370 -10.67 17.69 20.21
CA LYS A 370 -10.81 16.35 19.67
C LYS A 370 -10.99 16.42 18.16
N PRO A 371 -10.25 15.61 17.37
CA PRO A 371 -10.39 15.59 15.93
C PRO A 371 -11.82 15.27 15.52
N TYR A 372 -12.31 15.99 14.50
CA TYR A 372 -13.60 15.65 13.90
C TYR A 372 -13.46 14.24 13.30
N VAL A 373 -14.20 13.29 13.86
CA VAL A 373 -14.35 11.96 13.29
C VAL A 373 -15.63 12.00 12.48
N SER A 374 -15.54 11.71 11.18
CA SER A 374 -16.72 11.70 10.32
C SER A 374 -17.76 10.70 10.87
N PRO A 375 -19.07 10.95 10.69
CA PRO A 375 -20.10 10.02 11.17
C PRO A 375 -19.88 8.58 10.69
N GLU A 376 -19.39 8.40 9.46
CA GLU A 376 -19.07 7.11 8.86
C GLU A 376 -17.91 6.40 9.59
N LYS A 377 -16.85 7.14 9.96
CA LYS A 377 -15.73 6.60 10.72
C LYS A 377 -16.14 6.34 12.17
N LYS A 378 -16.92 7.23 12.80
CA LYS A 378 -17.47 7.00 14.16
C LYS A 378 -18.33 5.75 14.21
N TYR A 379 -19.15 5.52 13.18
CA TYR A 379 -19.96 4.32 13.06
C TYR A 379 -19.10 3.05 12.96
N ARG A 380 -18.08 3.06 12.10
CA ARG A 380 -17.14 1.92 11.96
C ARG A 380 -16.37 1.66 13.26
N ASP A 381 -15.82 2.71 13.88
CA ASP A 381 -15.09 2.62 15.14
C ASP A 381 -15.99 2.11 16.27
N SER A 382 -17.25 2.57 16.33
CA SER A 382 -18.22 2.12 17.34
C SER A 382 -18.64 0.67 17.16
N LEU A 383 -18.82 0.22 15.91
CA LEU A 383 -19.09 -1.18 15.59
C LEU A 383 -17.91 -2.09 15.97
N ASN A 384 -16.68 -1.71 15.62
CA ASN A 384 -15.49 -2.47 15.97
C ASN A 384 -15.30 -2.53 17.50
N ALA A 385 -15.56 -1.42 18.20
CA ALA A 385 -15.51 -1.38 19.65
C ALA A 385 -16.58 -2.29 20.29
N LEU A 386 -17.79 -2.32 19.71
CA LEU A 386 -18.85 -3.23 20.14
C LEU A 386 -18.45 -4.70 19.92
N GLU A 387 -17.94 -5.05 18.74
CA GLU A 387 -17.46 -6.40 18.41
C GLU A 387 -16.39 -6.86 19.42
N LEU A 388 -15.42 -5.99 19.72
CA LEU A 388 -14.36 -6.29 20.68
C LEU A 388 -14.93 -6.53 22.08
N ARG A 389 -15.85 -5.67 22.54
CA ARG A 389 -16.52 -5.81 23.85
C ARG A 389 -17.31 -7.12 23.93
N VAL A 390 -18.06 -7.45 22.88
CA VAL A 390 -18.84 -8.71 22.80
C VAL A 390 -17.92 -9.93 22.81
N LYS A 391 -16.81 -9.91 22.05
CA LYS A 391 -15.80 -10.98 22.06
C LYS A 391 -15.16 -11.17 23.43
N MET A 392 -14.93 -10.09 24.18
CA MET A 392 -14.41 -10.14 25.56
C MET A 392 -15.45 -10.65 26.56
N ARG A 393 -16.74 -10.45 26.31
CA ARG A 393 -17.85 -10.82 27.18
C ARG A 393 -18.31 -12.28 27.09
N LYS A 394 -17.56 -13.17 26.44
CA LYS A 394 -17.87 -14.63 26.35
C LYS A 394 -17.98 -15.37 27.71
N SER A 395 -17.95 -14.67 28.85
CA SER A 395 -18.15 -15.21 30.20
C SER A 395 -19.12 -14.33 31.02
N GLY A 396 -20.43 -14.54 30.88
CA GLY A 396 -21.44 -14.05 31.83
C GLY A 396 -22.65 -13.34 31.22
N ASN A 397 -23.82 -13.53 31.85
CA ASN A 397 -25.11 -12.91 31.53
C ASN A 397 -24.97 -11.39 31.33
N ALA A 398 -25.46 -10.84 30.21
CA ALA A 398 -25.40 -9.40 29.98
C ALA A 398 -26.53 -8.70 30.77
N ASP A 399 -26.18 -7.64 31.51
CA ASP A 399 -27.21 -6.72 32.02
C ASP A 399 -27.75 -5.91 30.83
N GLY A 400 -29.07 -5.91 30.63
CA GLY A 400 -29.74 -5.15 29.58
C GLY A 400 -29.40 -3.65 29.59
N ARG A 401 -29.09 -3.08 30.76
CA ARG A 401 -28.62 -1.68 30.84
C ARG A 401 -27.22 -1.48 30.26
N GLU A 402 -26.34 -2.47 30.43
CA GLU A 402 -25.02 -2.41 29.81
C GLU A 402 -25.08 -2.59 28.30
N LEU A 403 -25.95 -3.48 27.81
CA LEU A 403 -26.15 -3.67 26.38
C LEU A 403 -26.63 -2.37 25.71
N VAL A 404 -27.64 -1.69 26.27
CA VAL A 404 -28.10 -0.40 25.75
C VAL A 404 -26.95 0.62 25.70
N ARG A 405 -26.14 0.69 26.76
CA ARG A 405 -24.97 1.59 26.81
C ARG A 405 -23.94 1.27 25.72
N ASP A 406 -23.79 0.01 25.35
CA ASP A 406 -22.83 -0.41 24.33
C ASP A 406 -23.35 -0.24 22.89
N LEU A 407 -24.67 -0.33 22.69
CA LEU A 407 -25.34 -0.12 21.40
C LEU A 407 -25.51 1.36 21.06
N GLN A 408 -25.77 2.21 22.06
CA GLN A 408 -26.07 3.63 21.88
C GLN A 408 -25.07 4.38 20.98
N PRO A 409 -23.73 4.24 21.14
CA PRO A 409 -22.76 4.95 20.29
C PRO A 409 -22.86 4.59 18.80
N VAL A 410 -23.26 3.34 18.48
CA VAL A 410 -23.44 2.87 17.10
C VAL A 410 -24.63 3.57 16.46
N PHE A 411 -25.78 3.54 17.14
CA PHE A 411 -27.03 4.14 16.63
C PHE A 411 -27.00 5.68 16.61
N GLU A 412 -26.30 6.31 17.56
CA GLU A 412 -26.02 7.75 17.51
C GLU A 412 -25.17 8.13 16.29
N SER A 413 -24.14 7.34 15.99
CA SER A 413 -23.29 7.56 14.81
C SER A 413 -24.07 7.37 13.51
N MET A 414 -24.97 6.38 13.44
CA MET A 414 -25.89 6.20 12.31
C MET A 414 -26.83 7.38 12.11
N THR A 415 -27.45 7.85 13.19
CA THR A 415 -28.31 9.04 13.14
C THR A 415 -27.56 10.24 12.56
N ALA A 416 -26.29 10.42 12.96
CA ALA A 416 -25.44 11.47 12.41
C ALA A 416 -25.11 11.28 10.92
N ILE A 417 -24.94 10.04 10.43
CA ILE A 417 -24.76 9.74 8.99
C ILE A 417 -26.02 10.13 8.22
N ILE A 418 -27.19 9.72 8.69
CA ILE A 418 -28.46 9.97 7.99
C ILE A 418 -28.75 11.46 7.94
N LYS A 419 -28.63 12.17 9.08
CA LYS A 419 -28.82 13.63 9.14
C LYS A 419 -27.89 14.39 8.21
N LYS A 420 -26.61 14.00 8.14
CA LYS A 420 -25.62 14.61 7.25
C LYS A 420 -26.00 14.48 5.77
N ASN A 421 -26.72 13.43 5.39
CA ASN A 421 -27.09 13.13 4.01
C ASN A 421 -28.57 13.41 3.70
N LYS A 422 -29.35 13.97 4.65
CA LYS A 422 -30.80 14.19 4.51
C LYS A 422 -31.17 14.99 3.26
N ASP A 423 -30.39 16.02 2.93
CA ASP A 423 -30.62 16.87 1.75
C ASP A 423 -30.41 16.14 0.41
N ILE A 424 -29.53 15.11 0.42
CA ILE A 424 -29.26 14.27 -0.75
C ILE A 424 -30.35 13.20 -0.88
N LEU A 425 -30.74 12.59 0.24
CA LEU A 425 -31.70 11.50 0.30
C LEU A 425 -33.14 11.95 0.04
N LYS A 426 -33.52 13.17 0.45
CA LYS A 426 -34.86 13.75 0.26
C LYS A 426 -35.97 12.76 0.66
N GLU A 427 -36.78 12.30 -0.29
CA GLU A 427 -37.92 11.40 -0.09
C GLU A 427 -37.49 9.98 0.32
N ASP A 428 -36.27 9.56 -0.03
CA ASP A 428 -35.74 8.22 0.27
C ASP A 428 -35.12 8.11 1.68
N THR A 429 -35.17 9.19 2.48
CA THR A 429 -34.52 9.25 3.81
C THR A 429 -34.99 8.13 4.73
N ASP A 430 -36.29 7.83 4.74
CA ASP A 430 -36.87 6.79 5.60
C ASP A 430 -36.43 5.39 5.17
N GLN A 431 -36.56 5.09 3.88
CA GLN A 431 -36.19 3.79 3.33
C GLN A 431 -34.69 3.52 3.52
N PHE A 432 -33.84 4.54 3.33
CA PHE A 432 -32.42 4.44 3.61
C PHE A 432 -32.15 4.23 5.11
N THR A 433 -32.88 4.94 5.98
CA THR A 433 -32.76 4.79 7.45
C THR A 433 -33.09 3.36 7.86
N GLU A 434 -34.21 2.81 7.40
CA GLU A 434 -34.64 1.44 7.70
C GLU A 434 -33.63 0.41 7.18
N ALA A 435 -33.16 0.55 5.94
CA ALA A 435 -32.18 -0.37 5.36
C ALA A 435 -30.86 -0.36 6.13
N LEU A 436 -30.35 0.83 6.47
CA LEU A 436 -29.13 0.96 7.26
C LEU A 436 -29.33 0.39 8.68
N CYS A 437 -30.46 0.70 9.32
CA CYS A 437 -30.82 0.12 10.62
C CYS A 437 -30.86 -1.40 10.59
N PHE A 438 -31.50 -2.00 9.59
CA PHE A 438 -31.62 -3.44 9.45
C PHE A 438 -30.26 -4.13 9.27
N GLU A 439 -29.42 -3.62 8.36
CA GLU A 439 -28.06 -4.14 8.12
C GLU A 439 -27.17 -4.04 9.37
N THR A 440 -27.19 -2.89 10.06
CA THR A 440 -26.45 -2.72 11.32
C THR A 440 -26.94 -3.72 12.35
N CYS A 441 -28.26 -3.87 12.45
CA CYS A 441 -28.87 -4.76 13.43
C CYS A 441 -28.50 -6.23 13.18
N PHE A 442 -28.50 -6.66 11.93
CA PHE A 442 -28.05 -7.98 11.53
C PHE A 442 -26.62 -8.26 11.99
N ARG A 443 -25.67 -7.33 11.73
CA ARG A 443 -24.28 -7.48 12.17
C ARG A 443 -24.12 -7.56 13.68
N ILE A 444 -24.88 -6.75 14.42
CA ILE A 444 -24.87 -6.79 15.90
C ILE A 444 -25.35 -8.16 16.40
N LEU A 445 -26.43 -8.69 15.83
CA LEU A 445 -26.93 -10.02 16.17
C LEU A 445 -25.93 -11.12 15.81
N GLU A 446 -25.22 -11.01 14.69
CA GLU A 446 -24.13 -11.94 14.34
C GLU A 446 -22.99 -11.90 15.36
N TYR A 447 -22.56 -10.72 15.80
CA TYR A 447 -21.53 -10.59 16.84
C TYR A 447 -21.92 -11.30 18.15
N LEU A 448 -23.22 -11.31 18.46
CA LEU A 448 -23.80 -11.95 19.65
C LEU A 448 -24.15 -13.43 19.44
N ASN A 449 -23.90 -14.02 18.26
CA ASN A 449 -24.36 -15.36 17.85
C ASN A 449 -25.90 -15.53 17.85
N LEU A 450 -26.64 -14.44 17.66
CA LEU A 450 -28.10 -14.40 17.64
C LEU A 450 -28.66 -14.08 16.24
N GLY A 451 -27.86 -14.30 15.19
CA GLY A 451 -28.25 -14.00 13.80
C GLY A 451 -29.54 -14.69 13.34
N HIS A 452 -29.91 -15.81 13.96
CA HIS A 452 -31.17 -16.51 13.67
C HIS A 452 -32.43 -15.73 14.05
N LEU A 453 -32.33 -14.74 14.96
CA LEU A 453 -33.45 -13.90 15.42
C LEU A 453 -33.75 -12.72 14.48
N ILE A 454 -33.00 -12.57 13.37
CA ILE A 454 -33.18 -11.44 12.44
C ILE A 454 -34.59 -11.37 11.85
N MET A 455 -35.25 -12.53 11.66
CA MET A 455 -36.59 -12.60 11.10
C MET A 455 -37.66 -12.01 12.02
N ASP A 456 -37.39 -11.97 13.33
CA ASP A 456 -38.30 -11.40 14.33
C ASP A 456 -38.12 -9.88 14.46
N LEU A 457 -36.96 -9.35 14.05
CA LEU A 457 -36.59 -7.95 14.21
C LEU A 457 -37.63 -6.97 13.64
N PRO A 458 -38.16 -7.12 12.40
CA PRO A 458 -39.15 -6.17 11.87
C PRO A 458 -40.41 -6.07 12.72
N TRP A 459 -40.91 -7.21 13.22
CA TRP A 459 -42.10 -7.25 14.06
C TRP A 459 -41.83 -6.66 15.45
N VAL A 460 -40.69 -7.00 16.06
CA VAL A 460 -40.30 -6.43 17.37
C VAL A 460 -40.09 -4.92 17.27
N CYS A 461 -39.43 -4.41 16.22
CA CYS A 461 -39.25 -2.98 16.01
C CYS A 461 -40.59 -2.25 15.92
N ARG A 462 -41.56 -2.83 15.20
CA ARG A 462 -42.91 -2.28 15.12
C ARG A 462 -43.59 -2.26 16.49
N PHE A 463 -43.51 -3.35 17.25
CA PHE A 463 -44.05 -3.42 18.61
C PHE A 463 -43.44 -2.34 19.52
N ILE A 464 -42.11 -2.19 19.51
CA ILE A 464 -41.40 -1.15 20.27
C ILE A 464 -41.83 0.25 19.86
N ALA A 465 -42.00 0.50 18.55
CA ALA A 465 -42.47 1.79 18.05
C ALA A 465 -43.90 2.10 18.54
N GLU A 466 -44.81 1.13 18.49
CA GLU A 466 -46.19 1.28 18.95
C GLU A 466 -46.26 1.55 20.47
N GLU A 467 -45.47 0.84 21.27
CA GLU A 467 -45.37 1.06 22.72
C GLU A 467 -44.74 2.42 23.06
N ALA A 468 -43.73 2.86 22.31
CA ALA A 468 -43.14 4.18 22.48
C ALA A 468 -44.17 5.30 22.21
N VAL A 469 -44.98 5.18 21.14
CA VAL A 469 -46.06 6.14 20.82
C VAL A 469 -47.09 6.19 21.94
N LYS A 470 -47.52 5.03 22.48
CA LYS A 470 -48.43 5.00 23.64
C LYS A 470 -47.81 5.72 24.85
N GLY A 471 -46.55 5.44 25.15
CA GLY A 471 -45.82 6.08 26.24
C GLY A 471 -45.74 7.61 26.11
N TYR A 472 -45.35 8.11 24.94
CA TYR A 472 -45.29 9.56 24.69
C TYR A 472 -46.65 10.24 24.80
N THR A 473 -47.71 9.57 24.32
CA THR A 473 -49.09 10.07 24.41
C THR A 473 -49.54 10.16 25.88
N MET A 474 -49.24 9.14 26.69
CA MET A 474 -49.56 9.14 28.13
C MET A 474 -48.78 10.22 28.91
N MET A 475 -47.54 10.54 28.49
CA MET A 475 -46.70 11.56 29.11
C MET A 475 -46.97 12.98 28.58
N GLY A 476 -47.84 13.13 27.57
CA GLY A 476 -48.14 14.42 26.94
C GLY A 476 -46.99 15.03 26.12
N ILE A 477 -46.05 14.21 25.65
CA ILE A 477 -44.86 14.66 24.92
C ILE A 477 -45.10 14.50 23.42
N TYR A 478 -45.75 15.49 22.79
CA TYR A 478 -46.12 15.44 21.38
C TYR A 478 -45.01 15.90 20.43
N ASP A 479 -44.07 16.72 20.89
CA ASP A 479 -42.97 17.28 20.07
C ASP A 479 -42.03 16.21 19.50
N VAL A 480 -41.90 15.07 20.20
CA VAL A 480 -41.08 13.93 19.77
C VAL A 480 -41.75 13.16 18.61
N MET A 481 -43.05 13.37 18.36
CA MET A 481 -43.78 12.74 17.27
C MET A 481 -43.75 13.54 15.95
N SER A 482 -43.02 14.66 15.90
CA SER A 482 -42.87 15.49 14.71
C SER A 482 -42.10 14.78 13.57
N GLU A 483 -42.28 15.28 12.34
CA GLU A 483 -41.51 14.85 11.16
C GLU A 483 -40.00 15.13 11.32
N GLU A 484 -39.64 16.14 12.10
CA GLU A 484 -38.23 16.48 12.36
C GLU A 484 -37.50 15.35 13.12
N ASN A 485 -38.21 14.62 13.98
CA ASN A 485 -37.69 13.53 14.80
C ASN A 485 -37.95 12.13 14.21
N ARG A 486 -38.38 12.04 12.94
CA ARG A 486 -38.76 10.78 12.30
C ARG A 486 -37.59 9.80 12.19
N THR A 487 -36.41 10.28 11.80
CA THR A 487 -35.19 9.46 11.73
C THR A 487 -34.82 8.88 13.10
N GLU A 488 -34.86 9.69 14.16
CA GLU A 488 -34.56 9.28 15.53
C GLU A 488 -35.55 8.23 16.05
N ARG A 489 -36.82 8.35 15.67
CA ARG A 489 -37.84 7.35 16.03
C ARG A 489 -37.59 6.00 15.36
N ILE A 490 -37.27 5.98 14.07
CA ILE A 490 -36.93 4.73 13.37
C ILE A 490 -35.69 4.10 13.99
N VAL A 491 -34.61 4.88 14.14
CA VAL A 491 -33.36 4.42 14.75
C VAL A 491 -33.58 3.89 16.18
N GLY A 492 -34.37 4.61 16.99
CA GLY A 492 -34.72 4.21 18.35
C GLY A 492 -35.52 2.91 18.42
N ALA A 493 -36.47 2.71 17.50
CA ALA A 493 -37.24 1.47 17.42
C ALA A 493 -36.34 0.26 17.11
N PHE A 494 -35.37 0.41 16.20
CA PHE A 494 -34.40 -0.65 15.90
C PHE A 494 -33.43 -0.94 17.05
N MET A 495 -32.94 0.10 17.73
CA MET A 495 -32.09 -0.08 18.92
C MET A 495 -32.86 -0.82 20.04
N GLY A 496 -34.11 -0.43 20.28
CA GLY A 496 -34.99 -1.09 21.25
C GLY A 496 -35.33 -2.53 20.83
N GLY A 497 -35.55 -2.76 19.54
CA GLY A 497 -35.84 -4.09 18.99
C GLY A 497 -34.71 -5.08 19.18
N ILE A 498 -33.46 -4.69 18.90
CA ILE A 498 -32.29 -5.52 19.21
C ILE A 498 -32.19 -5.78 20.70
N THR A 499 -32.30 -4.73 21.51
CA THR A 499 -32.15 -4.87 22.96
C THR A 499 -33.16 -5.88 23.50
N TYR A 500 -34.40 -5.82 23.02
CA TYR A 500 -35.44 -6.78 23.36
C TYR A 500 -35.10 -8.20 22.93
N LEU A 501 -34.67 -8.42 21.68
CA LEU A 501 -34.33 -9.74 21.17
C LEU A 501 -33.19 -10.39 21.95
N VAL A 502 -32.15 -9.62 22.30
CA VAL A 502 -31.02 -10.11 23.09
C VAL A 502 -31.46 -10.47 24.51
N LEU A 503 -32.31 -9.66 25.14
CA LEU A 503 -32.80 -9.96 26.48
C LEU A 503 -33.76 -11.16 26.55
N GLN A 504 -34.46 -11.46 25.45
CA GLN A 504 -35.32 -12.65 25.37
C GLN A 504 -34.52 -13.92 25.14
N SER A 505 -33.39 -13.86 24.43
CA SER A 505 -32.54 -15.04 24.19
C SER A 505 -31.67 -15.43 25.39
N GLU A 506 -31.52 -14.54 26.38
CA GLU A 506 -30.85 -14.81 27.66
C GLU A 506 -31.78 -15.39 28.74
N LYS A 507 -33.07 -15.55 28.45
CA LYS A 507 -34.05 -16.27 29.28
C LYS A 507 -34.19 -17.72 28.83
#